data_AF-A0A9P1ETT2-F1
#
_entry.id   AF-A0A9P1ETT2-F1
#
_cell.length_a   1.000
_cell.length_b   1.000
_cell.length_c   1.000
_cell.angle_alpha   90.00
_cell.angle_beta   90.00
_cell.angle_gamma   90.00
#
_symmetry.space_group_name_H-M   'P 1'
#
loop_
_entity.id
_entity.type
_entity.pdbx_description
1 polymer ?
#
loop_
_entity_poly.entity_id
_entity_poly.type
_entity_poly.pdbx_seq_one_letter_code
_entity_poly.pdbx_strand_id
1 'polypeptide(L)'
;MQIFLSILLVAQVRADLQLVVVWGKPTTLSTNTIMTTTYDNCLTTFYNTARYVLAWFTASTSTCALFMPNGSLVAQKMNSSSGSRVVFKRNTIDNCPAIASSVPPLFGQTFAEWYFSSVTTSTGYYNITETTKSGVTSWIFRFRNYVECDADSQVLARSNAYICVTARLFPSPYCQSQTDAQTLCKNGSGLSLTGPASLTEGTFMINLANIAFAATPVYVSSTDFSSINIWIDGIRSDGFPSQTYTFSDAQLTDTSGFNWNATALNTDQGPCNYLITRWQSSYVFGASCDSTQSGKSYCFRGARSLSTCPVSSDVPLFGKTSVSESYTSYGSVLNYTISKGNDSFGNTTWNFNFTPLIRCNSTSTKLIRGNNTVCVEVKLFPSTSPCQTQANGGKLCKTGNGLGLTGPYNSAEMEYMIDQTSAAVKPTTQYTSGYYSGGGWISVWLDGIKNGAAYTMTDATLNGVTGYDLSAATAAYYAVGCLFINNNLVETKECDSTIRTSTKPFFCYRGAFCKTQPLYFY
;
A
#
# COMPACT_ATOMS: atom_id res chain seq x y z
N MET A 1 10.36 16.37 -38.24
CA MET A 1 11.41 16.47 -37.20
C MET A 1 10.71 16.73 -35.88
N GLN A 2 10.32 15.66 -35.17
CA GLN A 2 9.61 15.73 -33.89
C GLN A 2 10.65 15.59 -32.77
N ILE A 3 10.80 16.64 -31.97
CA ILE A 3 11.66 16.65 -30.78
C ILE A 3 10.86 15.97 -29.66
N PHE A 4 11.20 14.73 -29.35
CA PHE A 4 10.77 14.08 -28.11
C PHE A 4 11.54 14.73 -26.95
N LEU A 5 10.85 15.59 -26.20
CA LEU A 5 11.34 16.10 -24.93
C LEU A 5 11.10 15.02 -23.87
N SER A 6 12.06 14.11 -23.73
CA SER A 6 12.10 13.14 -22.65
C SER A 6 12.27 13.89 -21.33
N ILE A 7 11.20 13.99 -20.55
CA ILE A 7 11.25 14.50 -19.18
C ILE A 7 11.99 13.44 -18.35
N LEU A 8 13.30 13.62 -18.17
CA LEU A 8 14.02 12.99 -17.09
C LEU A 8 13.42 13.51 -15.78
N LEU A 9 12.65 12.66 -15.09
CA LEU A 9 12.48 12.77 -13.65
C LEU A 9 13.88 12.62 -13.04
N VAL A 10 14.55 13.75 -12.83
CA VAL A 10 15.70 13.80 -11.94
C VAL A 10 15.16 13.43 -10.57
N ALA A 11 15.36 12.18 -10.16
CA ALA A 11 15.29 11.82 -8.75
C ALA A 11 16.21 12.81 -8.04
N GLN A 12 15.61 13.75 -7.29
CA GLN A 12 16.35 14.76 -6.57
C GLN A 12 17.34 14.02 -5.65
N VAL A 13 18.61 14.04 -6.02
CA VAL A 13 19.67 13.32 -5.32
C VAL A 13 19.77 13.93 -3.92
N ARG A 14 19.65 13.05 -2.92
CA ARG A 14 19.58 13.36 -1.48
C ARG A 14 20.87 14.02 -1.02
N ALA A 15 20.86 15.32 -0.74
CA ALA A 15 22.06 16.03 -0.30
C ALA A 15 22.50 15.67 1.14
N ASP A 16 21.58 15.19 2.00
CA ASP A 16 21.83 15.18 3.46
C ASP A 16 21.92 13.79 4.12
N LEU A 17 21.62 12.70 3.38
CA LEU A 17 21.62 11.34 3.93
C LEU A 17 22.96 10.64 3.67
N GLN A 18 23.69 10.34 4.75
CA GLN A 18 24.98 9.67 4.73
C GLN A 18 24.90 8.26 5.35
N LEU A 19 25.75 7.36 4.86
CA LEU A 19 25.91 6.01 5.42
C LEU A 19 27.18 5.95 6.26
N VAL A 20 27.06 5.49 7.50
CA VAL A 20 28.22 5.20 8.36
C VAL A 20 28.45 3.70 8.36
N VAL A 21 29.66 3.29 7.99
CA VAL A 21 30.07 1.88 7.92
C VAL A 21 31.09 1.60 9.02
N VAL A 22 30.84 0.57 9.83
CA VAL A 22 31.74 0.13 10.91
C VAL A 22 31.94 -1.37 10.88
N TRP A 23 33.09 -1.85 11.36
CA TRP A 23 33.34 -3.29 11.51
C TRP A 23 32.57 -3.83 12.72
N GLY A 24 31.59 -4.68 12.46
CA GLY A 24 30.69 -5.14 13.50
C GLY A 24 29.84 -6.33 13.09
N LYS A 25 29.31 -7.04 14.08
CA LYS A 25 28.40 -8.17 13.90
C LYS A 25 27.23 -8.06 14.89
N PRO A 26 25.97 -8.07 14.43
CA PRO A 26 24.81 -8.17 15.30
C PRO A 26 24.89 -9.42 16.19
N THR A 27 24.59 -9.28 17.49
CA THR A 27 24.56 -10.42 18.41
C THR A 27 23.30 -11.26 18.21
N THR A 28 22.24 -10.65 17.68
CA THR A 28 20.99 -11.30 17.31
C THR A 28 20.60 -10.89 15.89
N LEU A 29 20.09 -11.85 15.12
CA LEU A 29 19.52 -11.63 13.78
C LEU A 29 18.00 -11.68 13.86
N SER A 30 17.39 -10.93 14.78
CA SER A 30 15.95 -10.67 14.79
C SER A 30 15.60 -9.66 13.68
N THR A 31 15.97 -10.02 12.45
CA THR A 31 15.93 -9.16 11.27
C THR A 31 14.61 -9.31 10.54
N ASN A 32 14.16 -8.26 9.88
CA ASN A 32 12.93 -8.32 9.08
C ASN A 32 13.18 -8.74 7.63
N THR A 33 14.44 -8.69 7.16
CA THR A 33 14.81 -9.18 5.82
C THR A 33 16.26 -9.63 5.80
N ILE A 34 16.48 -10.88 5.39
CA ILE A 34 17.80 -11.44 5.10
C ILE A 34 17.84 -11.77 3.61
N MET A 35 18.92 -11.41 2.95
CA MET A 35 19.14 -11.71 1.55
C MET A 35 20.60 -12.10 1.28
N THR A 36 20.79 -13.00 0.32
CA THR A 36 22.12 -13.34 -0.19
C THR A 36 22.42 -12.44 -1.39
N THR A 37 23.37 -11.52 -1.24
CA THR A 37 23.64 -10.49 -2.26
C THR A 37 25.06 -9.94 -2.13
N THR A 38 25.50 -9.12 -3.08
CA THR A 38 26.80 -8.44 -3.00
C THR A 38 26.77 -7.29 -1.99
N TYR A 39 27.94 -6.87 -1.50
CA TYR A 39 28.04 -5.72 -0.61
C TYR A 39 27.38 -4.46 -1.19
N ASP A 40 27.64 -4.16 -2.47
CA ASP A 40 27.12 -2.97 -3.14
C ASP A 40 25.59 -3.03 -3.31
N ASN A 41 25.05 -4.21 -3.61
CA ASN A 41 23.60 -4.41 -3.69
C ASN A 41 22.93 -4.29 -2.32
N CYS A 42 23.59 -4.79 -1.26
CA CYS A 42 23.12 -4.62 0.12
C CYS A 42 23.05 -3.13 0.48
N LEU A 43 24.13 -2.37 0.23
CA LEU A 43 24.17 -0.94 0.48
C LEU A 43 23.15 -0.17 -0.36
N THR A 44 23.03 -0.49 -1.64
CA THR A 44 22.07 0.18 -2.54
C THR A 44 20.64 -0.06 -2.09
N THR A 45 20.30 -1.30 -1.75
CA THR A 45 18.97 -1.65 -1.23
C THR A 45 18.69 -0.94 0.08
N PHE A 46 19.66 -0.95 1.00
CA PHE A 46 19.58 -0.27 2.28
C PHE A 46 19.38 1.24 2.13
N TYR A 47 20.21 1.89 1.30
CA TYR A 47 20.16 3.32 1.04
C TYR A 47 18.81 3.74 0.44
N ASN A 48 18.34 3.01 -0.57
CA ASN A 48 17.12 3.34 -1.29
C ASN A 48 15.84 3.06 -0.50
N THR A 49 15.87 2.12 0.45
CA THR A 49 14.68 1.71 1.21
C THR A 49 14.53 2.51 2.49
N ALA A 50 13.51 3.37 2.57
CA ALA A 50 13.25 4.29 3.69
C ALA A 50 13.20 3.61 5.08
N ARG A 51 12.44 2.52 5.22
CA ARG A 51 12.18 1.80 6.49
C ARG A 51 13.39 1.18 7.19
N TYR A 52 14.51 0.98 6.48
CA TYR A 52 15.69 0.37 7.09
C TYR A 52 16.62 1.45 7.62
N VAL A 53 17.04 1.29 8.87
CA VAL A 53 17.91 2.24 9.60
C VAL A 53 19.31 1.68 9.88
N LEU A 54 19.42 0.35 9.88
CA LEU A 54 20.66 -0.38 10.05
C LEU A 54 20.69 -1.56 9.08
N ALA A 55 21.86 -1.89 8.57
CA ALA A 55 22.15 -3.06 7.77
C ALA A 55 23.40 -3.77 8.31
N TRP A 56 23.46 -5.07 8.12
CA TRP A 56 24.66 -5.86 8.38
C TRP A 56 25.00 -6.65 7.13
N PHE A 57 26.29 -6.68 6.78
CA PHE A 57 26.81 -7.50 5.70
C PHE A 57 28.00 -8.31 6.18
N THR A 58 28.09 -9.57 5.76
CA THR A 58 29.28 -10.40 5.95
C THR A 58 29.76 -10.99 4.63
N ALA A 59 31.05 -10.77 4.32
CA ALA A 59 31.65 -11.23 3.07
C ALA A 59 31.75 -12.75 2.97
N SER A 60 31.84 -13.47 4.10
CA SER A 60 32.01 -14.92 4.11
C SER A 60 30.82 -15.70 3.55
N THR A 61 29.60 -15.17 3.70
CA THR A 61 28.36 -15.82 3.27
C THR A 61 27.55 -14.97 2.31
N SER A 62 28.07 -13.80 1.91
CA SER A 62 27.34 -12.80 1.13
C SER A 62 25.97 -12.45 1.74
N THR A 63 25.85 -12.54 3.06
CA THR A 63 24.60 -12.32 3.77
C THR A 63 24.45 -10.84 4.06
N CYS A 64 23.35 -10.27 3.60
CA CYS A 64 22.89 -8.93 3.93
C CYS A 64 21.63 -9.04 4.79
N ALA A 65 21.65 -8.42 5.96
CA ALA A 65 20.49 -8.32 6.82
C ALA A 65 20.09 -6.86 7.00
N LEU A 66 18.80 -6.56 6.83
CA LEU A 66 18.25 -5.22 6.90
C LEU A 66 17.34 -5.11 8.13
N PHE A 67 17.57 -4.07 8.93
CA PHE A 67 16.91 -3.88 10.23
C PHE A 67 16.01 -2.65 10.18
N MET A 68 14.75 -2.85 10.58
CA MET A 68 13.83 -1.76 10.85
C MET A 68 14.07 -1.23 12.28
N PRO A 69 13.74 0.03 12.56
CA PRO A 69 13.89 0.64 13.89
C PRO A 69 12.86 0.08 14.88
N ASN A 70 13.08 -1.14 15.36
CA ASN A 70 12.24 -1.76 16.39
C ASN A 70 13.11 -2.21 17.57
N GLY A 71 12.81 -1.68 18.75
CA GLY A 71 13.48 -2.04 20.01
C GLY A 71 14.95 -1.62 20.07
N SER A 72 15.79 -2.53 20.58
CA SER A 72 17.23 -2.33 20.70
C SER A 72 17.99 -3.35 19.87
N LEU A 73 18.98 -2.90 19.12
CA LEU A 73 19.91 -3.76 18.39
C LEU A 73 21.29 -3.69 19.02
N VAL A 74 21.89 -4.86 19.25
CA VAL A 74 23.24 -4.96 19.78
C VAL A 74 24.18 -5.48 18.70
N ALA A 75 25.25 -4.75 18.43
CA ALA A 75 26.30 -5.15 17.51
C ALA A 75 27.64 -5.22 18.25
N GLN A 76 28.27 -6.38 18.20
CA GLN A 76 29.63 -6.56 18.69
C GLN A 76 30.60 -5.83 17.76
N LYS A 77 31.56 -5.10 18.35
CA LYS A 77 32.66 -4.46 17.63
C LYS A 77 33.60 -5.53 17.09
N MET A 78 33.89 -5.46 15.80
CA MET A 78 34.78 -6.39 15.11
C MET A 78 35.97 -5.65 14.51
N ASN A 79 36.96 -6.40 14.03
CA ASN A 79 38.07 -5.88 13.24
C ASN A 79 37.84 -6.13 11.74
N SER A 80 38.70 -5.57 10.90
CA SER A 80 38.62 -5.72 9.44
C SER A 80 38.77 -7.16 8.96
N SER A 81 39.55 -8.00 9.67
CA SER A 81 39.72 -9.41 9.33
C SER A 81 38.43 -10.23 9.47
N SER A 82 37.42 -9.73 10.19
CA SER A 82 36.12 -10.43 10.32
C SER A 82 35.29 -10.44 9.03
N GLY A 83 35.55 -9.52 8.09
CA GLY A 83 34.72 -9.34 6.90
C GLY A 83 33.27 -8.90 7.19
N SER A 84 32.93 -8.59 8.46
CA SER A 84 31.58 -8.27 8.93
C SER A 84 31.42 -6.77 9.18
N ARG A 85 30.45 -6.15 8.51
CA ARG A 85 30.21 -4.71 8.55
C ARG A 85 28.79 -4.42 9.01
N VAL A 86 28.64 -3.45 9.90
CA VAL A 86 27.37 -2.82 10.24
C VAL A 86 27.32 -1.45 9.58
N VAL A 87 26.18 -1.11 9.01
CA VAL A 87 25.94 0.11 8.27
C VAL A 87 24.70 0.77 8.82
N PHE A 88 24.70 2.07 9.04
CA PHE A 88 23.51 2.79 9.50
C PHE A 88 23.39 4.15 8.84
N LYS A 89 22.15 4.65 8.78
CA LYS A 89 21.80 5.93 8.15
C LYS A 89 21.94 7.08 9.13
N ARG A 90 22.43 8.22 8.64
CA ARG A 90 22.54 9.47 9.40
C ARG A 90 22.17 10.66 8.50
N ASN A 91 21.36 11.57 9.02
CA ASN A 91 21.15 12.87 8.40
C ASN A 91 22.15 13.87 8.99
N THR A 92 22.89 14.59 8.15
CA THR A 92 23.77 15.68 8.58
C THR A 92 23.33 16.97 7.90
N ILE A 93 22.85 17.92 8.69
CA ILE A 93 23.02 19.33 8.34
C ILE A 93 24.48 19.64 8.69
N ASP A 94 25.26 19.79 7.64
CA ASP A 94 26.52 20.51 7.51
C ASP A 94 27.88 19.85 7.69
N ASN A 95 28.18 18.86 8.56
CA ASN A 95 29.54 18.27 8.54
C ASN A 95 29.63 16.85 9.14
N CYS A 96 30.23 15.91 8.40
CA CYS A 96 30.85 14.73 9.02
C CYS A 96 31.92 15.24 10.00
N PRO A 97 31.93 14.83 11.28
CA PRO A 97 32.96 15.30 12.23
C PRO A 97 34.34 15.00 11.63
N ALA A 98 35.14 16.06 11.45
CA ALA A 98 36.44 15.99 10.79
C ALA A 98 37.32 14.96 11.53
N ILE A 99 37.67 13.91 10.80
CA ILE A 99 38.35 12.72 11.31
C ILE A 99 39.82 13.06 11.58
N ALA A 100 40.23 12.94 12.85
CA ALA A 100 41.62 12.61 13.18
C ALA A 100 41.75 11.72 14.43
N SER A 101 40.82 11.78 15.39
CA SER A 101 40.93 10.99 16.65
C SER A 101 39.68 10.22 17.06
N SER A 102 38.60 10.26 16.26
CA SER A 102 37.27 9.88 16.71
C SER A 102 36.81 8.56 16.08
N VAL A 103 36.77 7.46 16.86
CA VAL A 103 36.43 6.11 16.37
C VAL A 103 34.91 6.00 16.13
N PRO A 104 34.44 5.67 14.90
CA PRO A 104 33.04 5.35 14.65
C PRO A 104 32.55 4.16 15.50
N PRO A 105 31.26 4.04 15.82
CA PRO A 105 30.13 4.88 15.38
C PRO A 105 29.89 6.12 16.26
N LEU A 106 30.63 6.26 17.37
CA LEU A 106 30.39 7.31 18.36
C LEU A 106 31.24 8.58 18.16
N PHE A 107 32.23 8.53 17.28
CA PHE A 107 33.09 9.67 16.96
C PHE A 107 33.64 10.34 18.23
N GLY A 108 34.21 9.53 19.12
CA GLY A 108 34.85 10.00 20.36
C GLY A 108 33.90 10.26 21.53
N GLN A 109 32.59 10.04 21.36
CA GLN A 109 31.61 10.12 22.45
C GLN A 109 31.35 8.73 23.06
N THR A 110 30.73 8.67 24.24
CA THR A 110 30.23 7.42 24.87
C THR A 110 28.74 7.19 24.59
N PHE A 111 28.05 8.25 24.19
CA PHE A 111 26.64 8.31 23.83
C PHE A 111 26.50 9.27 22.65
N ALA A 112 25.73 8.87 21.65
CA ALA A 112 25.37 9.75 20.54
C ALA A 112 23.91 9.55 20.18
N GLU A 113 23.14 10.63 20.10
CA GLU A 113 21.74 10.63 19.67
C GLU A 113 21.64 11.19 18.26
N TRP A 114 20.92 10.48 17.40
CA TRP A 114 20.84 10.78 15.99
C TRP A 114 19.40 10.73 15.51
N TYR A 115 19.09 11.72 14.68
CA TYR A 115 17.84 11.82 13.96
C TYR A 115 17.98 11.16 12.59
N PHE A 116 17.00 10.36 12.20
CA PHE A 116 16.82 9.97 10.81
C PHE A 116 15.43 10.40 10.33
N SER A 117 15.42 10.96 9.13
CA SER A 117 14.21 11.22 8.37
C SER A 117 14.44 10.64 7.00
N SER A 118 13.58 9.70 6.61
CA SER A 118 13.42 9.40 5.20
C SER A 118 12.58 10.52 4.59
N VAL A 119 12.93 10.90 3.37
CA VAL A 119 12.43 12.10 2.68
C VAL A 119 10.90 12.12 2.52
N THR A 120 10.20 11.00 2.78
CA THR A 120 8.77 10.90 2.45
C THR A 120 7.88 10.15 3.45
N THR A 121 8.34 9.16 4.22
CA THR A 121 7.38 8.29 4.96
C THR A 121 7.80 7.85 6.36
N SER A 122 9.01 8.14 6.81
CA SER A 122 9.44 7.67 8.13
C SER A 122 10.43 8.59 8.81
N THR A 123 10.25 8.77 10.12
CA THR A 123 11.18 9.52 10.96
C THR A 123 11.36 8.80 12.29
N GLY A 124 12.50 9.02 12.92
CA GLY A 124 12.74 8.55 14.27
C GLY A 124 14.08 9.00 14.81
N TYR A 125 14.32 8.65 16.06
CA TYR A 125 15.59 8.84 16.73
C TYR A 125 16.20 7.49 17.02
N TYR A 126 17.54 7.46 17.04
CA TYR A 126 18.23 6.40 17.73
C TYR A 126 19.37 6.96 18.54
N ASN A 127 19.64 6.33 19.68
CA ASN A 127 20.88 6.54 20.39
C ASN A 127 21.79 5.33 20.25
N ILE A 128 23.09 5.61 20.24
CA ILE A 128 24.12 4.59 20.28
C ILE A 128 24.83 4.71 21.62
N THR A 129 24.95 3.61 22.35
CA THR A 129 25.82 3.50 23.53
C THR A 129 26.85 2.40 23.32
N GLU A 130 28.11 2.65 23.67
CA GLU A 130 29.14 1.61 23.72
C GLU A 130 29.21 0.98 25.10
N THR A 131 29.33 -0.34 25.15
CA THR A 131 29.47 -1.11 26.39
C THR A 131 30.57 -2.14 26.21
N THR A 132 31.41 -2.32 27.23
CA THR A 132 32.42 -3.38 27.24
C THR A 132 32.16 -4.30 28.41
N LYS A 133 31.92 -5.59 28.13
CA LYS A 133 31.72 -6.63 29.16
C LYS A 133 32.62 -7.81 28.84
N SER A 134 33.39 -8.25 29.83
CA SER A 134 34.32 -9.39 29.70
C SER A 134 35.28 -9.26 28.51
N GLY A 135 35.81 -8.07 28.27
CA GLY A 135 36.73 -7.79 27.15
C GLY A 135 36.07 -7.67 25.77
N VAL A 136 34.75 -7.81 25.67
CA VAL A 136 34.00 -7.66 24.42
C VAL A 136 33.30 -6.31 24.40
N THR A 137 33.67 -5.46 23.44
CA THR A 137 33.01 -4.18 23.18
C THR A 137 31.81 -4.38 22.23
N SER A 138 30.66 -3.82 22.58
CA SER A 138 29.43 -3.84 21.78
C SER A 138 28.78 -2.46 21.75
N TRP A 139 28.10 -2.16 20.65
CA TRP A 139 27.27 -0.99 20.47
C TRP A 139 25.79 -1.37 20.58
N ILE A 140 25.05 -0.61 21.38
CA ILE A 140 23.60 -0.76 21.54
C ILE A 140 22.93 0.41 20.83
N PHE A 141 22.20 0.11 19.76
CA PHE A 141 21.35 1.03 19.03
C PHE A 141 19.94 0.96 19.62
N ARG A 142 19.46 2.03 20.26
CA ARG A 142 18.08 2.08 20.77
C ARG A 142 17.26 3.03 19.92
N PHE A 143 16.27 2.49 19.23
CA PHE A 143 15.36 3.27 18.40
C PHE A 143 14.21 3.83 19.26
N ARG A 144 13.83 5.09 19.02
CA ARG A 144 12.74 5.79 19.71
C ARG A 144 11.90 6.56 18.70
N ASN A 145 10.61 6.70 19.01
CA ASN A 145 9.66 7.54 18.28
C ASN A 145 9.68 7.27 16.76
N TYR A 146 9.80 5.99 16.37
CA TYR A 146 9.67 5.64 14.97
C TYR A 146 8.23 5.80 14.54
N VAL A 147 8.01 6.64 13.53
CA VAL A 147 6.73 6.76 12.85
C VAL A 147 6.95 6.41 11.39
N GLU A 148 6.12 5.51 10.88
CA GLU A 148 6.04 5.13 9.48
C GLU A 148 4.63 5.44 8.98
N CYS A 149 4.55 6.22 7.92
CA CYS A 149 3.33 6.54 7.23
C CYS A 149 3.12 5.64 6.02
N ASP A 150 1.85 5.53 5.61
CA ASP A 150 1.49 4.90 4.35
C ASP A 150 2.23 5.55 3.16
N ALA A 151 2.37 4.83 2.06
CA ALA A 151 3.18 5.26 0.92
C ALA A 151 2.71 6.58 0.27
N ASP A 152 1.45 6.95 0.45
CA ASP A 152 0.83 8.20 -0.01
C ASP A 152 0.82 9.31 1.05
N SER A 153 1.30 9.01 2.25
CA SER A 153 1.28 9.86 3.43
C SER A 153 2.68 10.32 3.80
N GLN A 154 2.78 11.50 4.40
CA GLN A 154 4.04 12.07 4.84
C GLN A 154 4.03 12.37 6.33
N VAL A 155 5.18 12.17 6.98
CA VAL A 155 5.32 12.45 8.41
C VAL A 155 5.48 13.96 8.63
N LEU A 156 4.70 14.51 9.55
CA LEU A 156 4.87 15.85 10.09
C LEU A 156 5.10 15.80 11.60
N ALA A 157 6.02 16.64 12.06
CA ALA A 157 6.27 16.83 13.49
C ALA A 157 5.42 18.01 13.99
N ARG A 158 4.61 17.76 15.03
CA ARG A 158 3.96 18.79 15.85
C ARG A 158 4.60 18.83 17.23
N SER A 159 4.22 19.81 18.06
CA SER A 159 4.83 20.06 19.37
C SER A 159 4.77 18.88 20.34
N ASN A 160 3.80 17.98 20.19
CA ASN A 160 3.54 16.86 21.09
C ASN A 160 3.36 15.50 20.40
N ALA A 161 3.41 15.45 19.07
CA ALA A 161 3.19 14.22 18.32
C ALA A 161 3.82 14.26 16.93
N TYR A 162 4.05 13.07 16.37
CA TYR A 162 4.28 12.89 14.94
C TYR A 162 2.96 12.42 14.32
N ILE A 163 2.65 12.97 13.16
CA ILE A 163 1.43 12.67 12.43
C ILE A 163 1.74 12.27 11.00
N CYS A 164 0.89 11.43 10.42
CA CYS A 164 0.92 11.10 9.00
C CYS A 164 -0.18 11.87 8.29
N VAL A 165 0.19 12.62 7.25
CA VAL A 165 -0.73 13.44 6.48
C VAL A 165 -0.72 13.04 5.01
N THR A 166 -1.89 12.83 4.43
CA THR A 166 -2.11 12.56 2.99
C THR A 166 -3.17 13.52 2.42
N ALA A 167 -3.07 13.81 1.11
CA ALA A 167 -4.16 14.43 0.34
C ALA A 167 -4.95 13.33 -0.37
N ARG A 168 -6.24 13.21 -0.05
CA ARG A 168 -7.15 12.25 -0.69
C ARG A 168 -8.10 12.98 -1.61
N LEU A 169 -8.19 12.55 -2.86
CA LEU A 169 -9.12 13.13 -3.83
C LEU A 169 -10.41 12.30 -3.93
N PHE A 170 -11.52 12.96 -4.24
CA PHE A 170 -12.79 12.25 -4.46
C PHE A 170 -12.75 11.45 -5.78
N PRO A 171 -13.10 10.15 -5.76
CA PRO A 171 -13.04 9.32 -6.97
C PRO A 171 -14.20 9.55 -7.94
N SER A 172 -15.43 9.76 -7.44
CA SER A 172 -16.61 10.24 -8.18
C SER A 172 -17.80 10.31 -7.21
N PRO A 173 -18.67 11.35 -7.25
CA PRO A 173 -18.47 12.58 -8.01
C PRO A 173 -17.25 13.36 -7.49
N TYR A 174 -16.58 14.10 -8.38
CA TYR A 174 -15.27 14.69 -8.10
C TYR A 174 -15.31 15.89 -7.16
N CYS A 175 -16.46 16.53 -6.99
CA CYS A 175 -16.65 17.67 -6.11
C CYS A 175 -17.72 17.32 -5.07
N GLN A 176 -17.37 17.36 -3.79
CA GLN A 176 -18.21 16.83 -2.71
C GLN A 176 -18.15 17.72 -1.46
N SER A 177 -19.06 17.45 -0.51
CA SER A 177 -19.22 18.23 0.72
C SER A 177 -18.07 17.99 1.71
N GLN A 178 -18.01 18.81 2.76
CA GLN A 178 -17.06 18.60 3.86
C GLN A 178 -17.36 17.29 4.62
N THR A 179 -18.63 16.91 4.75
CA THR A 179 -19.01 15.65 5.40
C THR A 179 -18.54 14.44 4.60
N ASP A 180 -18.59 14.51 3.27
CA ASP A 180 -18.00 13.50 2.39
C ASP A 180 -16.47 13.48 2.54
N ALA A 181 -15.85 14.65 2.72
CA ALA A 181 -14.42 14.77 2.98
C ALA A 181 -14.02 14.08 4.30
N GLN A 182 -14.79 14.27 5.36
CA GLN A 182 -14.61 13.56 6.63
C GLN A 182 -14.73 12.04 6.45
N THR A 183 -15.72 11.60 5.67
CA THR A 183 -15.93 10.18 5.37
C THR A 183 -14.76 9.60 4.56
N LEU A 184 -14.29 10.33 3.53
CA LEU A 184 -13.12 9.95 2.72
C LEU A 184 -11.85 9.83 3.57
N CYS A 185 -11.67 10.71 4.55
CA CYS A 185 -10.55 10.68 5.48
C CYS A 185 -10.69 9.64 6.58
N LYS A 186 -11.90 9.17 6.91
CA LYS A 186 -12.12 8.06 7.86
C LYS A 186 -12.02 6.68 7.21
N ASN A 187 -12.14 6.60 5.89
CA ASN A 187 -12.04 5.33 5.17
C ASN A 187 -10.60 4.79 5.20
N GLY A 188 -10.43 3.47 5.34
CA GLY A 188 -9.12 2.82 5.38
C GLY A 188 -8.33 3.13 6.67
N SER A 189 -7.07 3.55 6.53
CA SER A 189 -6.16 3.88 7.63
C SER A 189 -6.26 5.32 8.16
N GLY A 190 -7.15 6.13 7.57
CA GLY A 190 -7.30 7.52 7.96
C GLY A 190 -8.25 7.70 9.15
N LEU A 191 -8.01 8.72 9.98
CA LEU A 191 -8.73 8.95 11.23
C LEU A 191 -9.72 10.11 11.15
N SER A 192 -9.29 11.23 10.59
CA SER A 192 -10.05 12.47 10.59
C SER A 192 -9.57 13.41 9.49
N LEU A 193 -10.33 14.49 9.28
CA LEU A 193 -9.78 15.66 8.60
C LEU A 193 -8.64 16.24 9.43
N THR A 194 -7.69 16.93 8.80
CA THR A 194 -6.68 17.74 9.48
C THR A 194 -6.49 19.09 8.78
N GLY A 195 -5.78 20.00 9.44
CA GLY A 195 -5.42 21.34 8.99
C GLY A 195 -4.03 21.72 9.52
N PRO A 196 -3.47 22.86 9.11
CA PRO A 196 -2.11 23.24 9.48
C PRO A 196 -2.00 23.70 10.94
N ALA A 197 -1.05 23.15 11.71
CA ALA A 197 -0.71 23.66 13.05
C ALA A 197 0.32 24.81 13.00
N SER A 198 0.93 25.07 11.85
CA SER A 198 1.81 26.22 11.61
C SER A 198 1.73 26.69 10.15
N LEU A 199 2.16 27.92 9.86
CA LEU A 199 2.20 28.45 8.49
C LEU A 199 3.11 27.62 7.56
N THR A 200 4.20 27.08 8.11
CA THR A 200 5.12 26.16 7.41
C THR A 200 4.39 24.87 7.03
N GLU A 201 3.61 24.31 7.96
CA GLU A 201 2.78 23.13 7.71
C GLU A 201 1.70 23.41 6.65
N GLY A 202 1.11 24.60 6.64
CA GLY A 202 0.16 25.03 5.61
C GLY A 202 0.77 25.01 4.21
N THR A 203 1.98 25.54 4.05
CA THR A 203 2.72 25.51 2.79
C THR A 203 3.03 24.07 2.36
N PHE A 204 3.48 23.25 3.31
CA PHE A 204 3.75 21.83 3.06
C PHE A 204 2.50 21.09 2.57
N MET A 205 1.36 21.29 3.25
CA MET A 205 0.11 20.64 2.87
C MET A 205 -0.23 20.99 1.42
N ILE A 206 -0.21 22.25 1.00
CA ILE A 206 -0.52 22.63 -0.39
C ILE A 206 0.32 21.86 -1.41
N ASN A 207 1.63 21.76 -1.18
CA ASN A 207 2.52 20.98 -2.04
C ASN A 207 2.05 19.52 -2.15
N LEU A 208 1.66 18.92 -1.03
CA LEU A 208 1.09 17.58 -1.00
C LEU A 208 -0.24 17.46 -1.77
N ALA A 209 -1.09 18.50 -1.79
CA ALA A 209 -2.31 18.48 -2.64
C ALA A 209 -1.95 18.60 -4.11
N ASN A 210 -1.02 19.49 -4.46
CA ASN A 210 -0.58 19.67 -5.83
C ASN A 210 0.01 18.37 -6.41
N ILE A 211 0.77 17.62 -5.60
CA ILE A 211 1.25 16.28 -5.96
C ILE A 211 0.07 15.33 -6.20
N ALA A 212 -0.91 15.27 -5.29
CA ALA A 212 -2.08 14.41 -5.44
C ALA A 212 -2.90 14.76 -6.71
N PHE A 213 -3.05 16.05 -7.02
CA PHE A 213 -3.72 16.51 -8.23
C PHE A 213 -2.95 16.14 -9.50
N ALA A 214 -1.62 16.28 -9.49
CA ALA A 214 -0.79 15.90 -10.63
C ALA A 214 -0.79 14.39 -10.88
N ALA A 215 -0.89 13.57 -9.81
CA ALA A 215 -0.90 12.12 -9.89
C ALA A 215 -2.24 11.53 -10.38
N THR A 216 -3.32 12.32 -10.37
CA THR A 216 -4.67 11.83 -10.68
C THR A 216 -5.16 12.46 -11.99
N PRO A 217 -5.00 11.78 -13.15
CA PRO A 217 -5.35 12.32 -14.47
C PRO A 217 -6.87 12.28 -14.67
N VAL A 218 -7.57 13.16 -13.97
CA VAL A 218 -9.03 13.28 -14.12
C VAL A 218 -9.31 14.67 -14.69
N TYR A 219 -9.90 14.64 -15.89
CA TYR A 219 -10.38 15.75 -16.70
C TYR A 219 -11.42 16.61 -15.95
N VAL A 220 -10.98 17.47 -15.04
CA VAL A 220 -11.65 18.77 -14.88
C VAL A 220 -10.80 19.71 -15.69
N SER A 221 -11.31 20.09 -16.86
CA SER A 221 -10.60 21.03 -17.70
C SER A 221 -10.39 22.32 -16.89
N SER A 222 -9.25 22.97 -17.05
CA SER A 222 -9.00 24.30 -16.49
C SER A 222 -10.02 25.36 -16.95
N THR A 223 -10.87 25.02 -17.93
CA THR A 223 -12.03 25.77 -18.41
C THR A 223 -13.29 25.62 -17.57
N ASP A 224 -13.39 24.58 -16.74
CA ASP A 224 -14.63 24.23 -16.02
C ASP A 224 -14.67 24.90 -14.64
N PHE A 225 -13.51 25.07 -14.01
CA PHE A 225 -13.38 25.72 -12.70
C PHE A 225 -12.22 26.70 -12.66
N SER A 226 -12.43 27.87 -12.05
CA SER A 226 -11.38 28.86 -11.82
C SER A 226 -10.42 28.46 -10.70
N SER A 227 -10.83 27.58 -9.78
CA SER A 227 -9.96 27.01 -8.73
C SER A 227 -10.36 25.59 -8.33
N ILE A 228 -9.36 24.82 -7.90
CA ILE A 228 -9.54 23.50 -7.28
C ILE A 228 -9.10 23.63 -5.83
N ASN A 229 -9.97 23.22 -4.92
CA ASN A 229 -9.80 23.41 -3.49
C ASN A 229 -9.84 22.06 -2.77
N ILE A 230 -9.27 22.01 -1.56
CA ILE A 230 -9.30 20.81 -0.71
C ILE A 230 -9.87 21.16 0.67
N TRP A 231 -10.79 20.33 1.17
CA TRP A 231 -11.32 20.49 2.52
C TRP A 231 -10.22 20.25 3.55
N ILE A 232 -10.18 21.11 4.56
CA ILE A 232 -9.34 20.96 5.75
C ILE A 232 -10.20 21.01 7.01
N ASP A 233 -9.61 20.63 8.12
CA ASP A 233 -10.30 20.65 9.40
C ASP A 233 -10.55 22.07 9.95
N GLY A 234 -11.40 22.14 10.96
CA GLY A 234 -11.87 23.37 11.58
C GLY A 234 -13.28 23.69 11.11
N ILE A 235 -14.23 23.54 12.02
CA ILE A 235 -15.61 24.00 11.86
C ILE A 235 -15.85 25.11 12.88
N ARG A 236 -16.24 26.29 12.38
CA ARG A 236 -16.61 27.42 13.22
C ARG A 236 -17.95 27.15 13.92
N SER A 237 -17.98 27.26 15.24
CA SER A 237 -19.09 26.77 16.08
C SER A 237 -20.38 27.61 16.06
N ASP A 238 -20.30 28.90 15.72
CA ASP A 238 -21.33 29.89 16.08
C ASP A 238 -21.55 31.00 15.02
N GLY A 239 -21.10 30.76 13.79
CA GLY A 239 -21.25 31.72 12.69
C GLY A 239 -20.29 32.92 12.80
N PHE A 240 -20.28 33.77 11.77
CA PHE A 240 -19.46 34.99 11.76
C PHE A 240 -20.06 36.02 12.73
N PRO A 241 -19.26 36.76 13.55
CA PRO A 241 -17.82 37.00 13.49
C PRO A 241 -16.97 36.19 14.49
N SER A 242 -17.51 35.12 15.06
CA SER A 242 -16.78 34.38 16.09
C SER A 242 -15.53 33.69 15.55
N GLN A 243 -14.52 33.59 16.41
CA GLN A 243 -13.23 32.95 16.12
C GLN A 243 -13.09 31.61 16.86
N THR A 244 -14.20 31.02 17.32
CA THR A 244 -14.16 29.70 17.95
C THR A 244 -14.26 28.61 16.89
N TYR A 245 -13.31 27.68 16.92
CA TYR A 245 -13.24 26.56 15.99
C TYR A 245 -13.24 25.24 16.76
N THR A 246 -13.93 24.27 16.19
CA THR A 246 -13.89 22.87 16.62
C THR A 246 -13.13 22.07 15.58
N PHE A 247 -12.24 21.20 16.03
CA PHE A 247 -11.41 20.37 15.16
C PHE A 247 -11.73 18.89 15.40
N SER A 248 -11.79 18.12 14.33
CA SER A 248 -11.82 16.66 14.41
C SER A 248 -10.44 16.06 14.72
N ASP A 249 -9.38 16.78 14.37
CA ASP A 249 -7.99 16.52 14.70
C ASP A 249 -7.66 17.06 16.10
N ALA A 250 -7.52 16.15 17.06
CA ALA A 250 -7.18 16.48 18.45
C ALA A 250 -5.80 17.13 18.63
N GLN A 251 -4.94 17.13 17.61
CA GLN A 251 -3.65 17.81 17.62
C GLN A 251 -3.73 19.27 17.15
N LEU A 252 -4.90 19.75 16.72
CA LEU A 252 -5.15 21.16 16.46
C LEU A 252 -5.85 21.79 17.66
N THR A 253 -5.28 22.89 18.15
CA THR A 253 -5.80 23.60 19.33
C THR A 253 -6.31 24.99 18.97
N ASP A 254 -5.87 25.55 17.84
CA ASP A 254 -6.28 26.87 17.36
C ASP A 254 -6.11 26.97 15.83
N THR A 255 -6.34 28.18 15.30
CA THR A 255 -6.17 28.50 13.88
C THR A 255 -4.86 29.25 13.56
N SER A 256 -3.86 29.19 14.42
CA SER A 256 -2.59 29.94 14.23
C SER A 256 -1.81 29.48 13.00
N GLY A 257 -1.95 28.22 12.60
CA GLY A 257 -1.37 27.68 11.37
C GLY A 257 -2.14 28.01 10.09
N PHE A 258 -3.33 28.59 10.21
CA PHE A 258 -4.21 28.90 9.09
C PHE A 258 -3.85 30.28 8.57
N ASN A 259 -3.25 30.35 7.38
CA ASN A 259 -2.95 31.63 6.73
C ASN A 259 -4.25 32.22 6.19
N TRP A 260 -5.02 32.93 7.00
CA TRP A 260 -6.29 33.51 6.57
C TRP A 260 -6.06 34.61 5.54
N ASN A 261 -6.81 34.58 4.44
CA ASN A 261 -6.86 35.75 3.56
C ASN A 261 -7.63 36.87 4.28
N ALA A 262 -6.94 37.98 4.56
CA ALA A 262 -7.50 39.13 5.28
C ALA A 262 -8.78 39.71 4.63
N THR A 263 -8.93 39.52 3.32
CA THR A 263 -10.12 39.91 2.55
C THR A 263 -11.27 38.90 2.70
N ALA A 264 -10.95 37.60 2.83
CA ALA A 264 -11.92 36.50 2.93
C ALA A 264 -12.63 36.44 4.29
N LEU A 265 -11.97 36.92 5.34
CA LEU A 265 -12.58 37.07 6.66
C LEU A 265 -13.85 37.95 6.62
N ASN A 266 -14.02 38.80 5.60
CA ASN A 266 -15.11 39.77 5.54
C ASN A 266 -16.28 39.37 4.60
N THR A 267 -16.14 38.36 3.73
CA THR A 267 -17.12 38.16 2.64
C THR A 267 -17.60 36.73 2.39
N ASP A 268 -16.91 35.67 2.85
CA ASP A 268 -17.34 34.28 2.63
C ASP A 268 -17.53 33.53 3.98
N GLN A 269 -18.79 33.35 4.39
CA GLN A 269 -19.17 33.10 5.80
C GLN A 269 -19.60 31.67 6.14
N GLY A 270 -19.24 30.67 5.37
CA GLY A 270 -19.57 29.31 5.76
C GLY A 270 -18.69 28.78 6.90
N PRO A 271 -19.19 27.88 7.76
CA PRO A 271 -18.47 27.43 8.94
C PRO A 271 -17.32 26.44 8.67
N CYS A 272 -17.19 25.89 7.45
CA CYS A 272 -16.18 24.89 7.12
C CYS A 272 -14.99 25.48 6.35
N ASN A 273 -13.78 24.99 6.65
CA ASN A 273 -12.53 25.54 6.10
C ASN A 273 -11.99 24.76 4.89
N TYR A 274 -11.36 25.46 3.94
CA TYR A 274 -10.68 24.85 2.80
C TYR A 274 -9.39 25.57 2.40
N LEU A 275 -8.48 24.86 1.72
CA LEU A 275 -7.25 25.41 1.12
C LEU A 275 -7.41 25.58 -0.39
N ILE A 276 -6.95 26.71 -0.92
CA ILE A 276 -6.85 26.96 -2.36
C ILE A 276 -5.48 26.52 -2.88
N THR A 277 -5.44 25.69 -3.92
CA THR A 277 -4.17 25.11 -4.38
C THR A 277 -3.62 25.72 -5.67
N ARG A 278 -4.48 26.33 -6.51
CA ARG A 278 -4.12 26.81 -7.86
C ARG A 278 -3.18 28.04 -7.89
N TRP A 279 -3.11 28.81 -6.81
CA TRP A 279 -2.31 30.05 -6.77
C TRP A 279 -1.01 29.94 -5.95
N GLN A 280 -0.67 28.74 -5.46
CA GLN A 280 0.43 28.51 -4.51
C GLN A 280 0.36 29.38 -3.24
N SER A 281 -0.74 30.09 -3.03
CA SER A 281 -0.97 30.90 -1.84
C SER A 281 -1.52 29.99 -0.76
N SER A 282 -0.95 30.03 0.45
CA SER A 282 -1.40 29.21 1.58
C SER A 282 -2.69 29.63 2.24
N TYR A 283 -3.50 30.38 1.50
CA TYR A 283 -4.70 30.97 2.03
C TYR A 283 -5.78 29.95 2.36
N VAL A 284 -6.32 30.10 3.56
CA VAL A 284 -7.53 29.42 4.03
C VAL A 284 -8.73 30.33 3.83
N PHE A 285 -9.84 29.73 3.41
CA PHE A 285 -11.14 30.35 3.23
C PHE A 285 -12.23 29.52 3.93
N GLY A 286 -13.37 30.17 4.21
CA GLY A 286 -14.57 29.51 4.73
C GLY A 286 -15.62 29.28 3.63
N ALA A 287 -16.31 28.14 3.66
CA ALA A 287 -17.43 27.81 2.79
C ALA A 287 -18.51 27.04 3.55
N SER A 288 -19.73 27.00 2.99
CA SER A 288 -20.80 26.16 3.55
C SER A 288 -20.34 24.71 3.55
N CYS A 289 -20.57 23.98 4.64
CA CYS A 289 -20.12 22.59 4.77
C CYS A 289 -20.75 21.67 3.71
N ASP A 290 -21.95 22.01 3.23
CA ASP A 290 -22.67 21.26 2.19
C ASP A 290 -22.26 21.67 0.76
N SER A 291 -21.37 22.65 0.62
CA SER A 291 -20.96 23.15 -0.68
C SER A 291 -20.18 22.08 -1.43
N THR A 292 -20.68 21.61 -2.56
CA THR A 292 -19.93 20.71 -3.46
C THR A 292 -19.20 21.49 -4.55
N GLN A 293 -19.80 22.59 -5.01
CA GLN A 293 -19.29 23.52 -6.02
C GLN A 293 -20.07 24.85 -5.96
N SER A 294 -19.46 25.95 -6.40
CA SER A 294 -20.17 27.24 -6.60
C SER A 294 -19.97 27.72 -8.03
N GLY A 295 -20.94 27.42 -8.89
CA GLY A 295 -20.86 27.71 -10.32
C GLY A 295 -19.58 27.16 -10.98
N LYS A 296 -19.00 27.92 -11.92
CA LYS A 296 -17.68 27.63 -12.52
C LYS A 296 -16.51 28.20 -11.70
N SER A 297 -16.76 28.68 -10.47
CA SER A 297 -15.74 29.42 -9.72
C SER A 297 -14.82 28.47 -8.94
N TYR A 298 -15.36 27.47 -8.26
CA TYR A 298 -14.54 26.53 -7.49
C TYR A 298 -15.18 25.15 -7.31
N CYS A 299 -14.33 24.11 -7.26
CA CYS A 299 -14.67 22.71 -6.96
C CYS A 299 -13.84 22.21 -5.76
N PHE A 300 -14.50 21.53 -4.81
CA PHE A 300 -13.85 20.91 -3.66
C PHE A 300 -13.55 19.44 -3.91
N ARG A 301 -12.29 19.15 -4.23
CA ARG A 301 -11.93 17.91 -4.90
C ARG A 301 -11.28 16.85 -4.00
N GLY A 302 -11.24 17.09 -2.70
CA GLY A 302 -10.65 16.17 -1.76
C GLY A 302 -10.65 16.63 -0.32
N ALA A 303 -9.88 15.90 0.48
CA ALA A 303 -9.82 15.98 1.93
C ALA A 303 -8.39 15.71 2.44
N ARG A 304 -8.01 16.27 3.59
CA ARG A 304 -6.74 15.98 4.27
C ARG A 304 -6.91 14.99 5.39
N SER A 305 -6.21 13.86 5.35
CA SER A 305 -6.33 12.83 6.40
C SER A 305 -5.19 12.91 7.40
N LEU A 306 -5.50 12.60 8.67
CA LEU A 306 -4.55 12.18 9.70
C LEU A 306 -4.49 10.65 9.82
N SER A 307 -3.32 10.06 10.06
CA SER A 307 -3.20 8.75 10.72
C SER A 307 -2.22 8.85 11.89
N THR A 308 -2.61 8.37 13.08
CA THR A 308 -1.82 8.44 14.32
C THR A 308 -1.24 7.08 14.68
N CYS A 309 -0.02 7.06 15.21
CA CYS A 309 0.45 5.97 16.05
C CYS A 309 0.01 6.25 17.51
N PRO A 310 -0.47 5.25 18.28
CA PRO A 310 -0.82 5.48 19.68
C PRO A 310 0.41 5.91 20.48
N VAL A 311 0.24 6.87 21.40
CA VAL A 311 1.29 7.32 22.32
C VAL A 311 0.95 6.83 23.72
N SER A 312 1.56 5.71 24.12
CA SER A 312 1.71 5.33 25.53
C SER A 312 3.15 4.88 25.77
N SER A 313 3.65 5.07 26.99
CA SER A 313 4.99 4.63 27.41
C SER A 313 5.17 3.11 27.44
N ASP A 314 4.08 2.33 27.43
CA ASP A 314 4.08 0.85 27.36
C ASP A 314 3.89 0.38 25.91
N VAL A 315 4.72 0.86 24.98
CA VAL A 315 4.83 0.27 23.64
C VAL A 315 5.20 -1.21 23.76
N PRO A 316 4.69 -2.12 22.89
CA PRO A 316 3.82 -1.89 21.73
C PRO A 316 2.35 -2.18 22.07
N LEU A 317 2.03 -2.52 23.33
CA LEU A 317 0.72 -3.02 23.76
C LEU A 317 -0.15 -1.92 24.39
N PHE A 318 0.43 -0.75 24.61
CA PHE A 318 -0.22 0.44 25.12
C PHE A 318 -1.03 0.18 26.40
N GLY A 319 -0.43 -0.53 27.37
CA GLY A 319 -1.05 -0.88 28.64
C GLY A 319 -1.80 -2.22 28.65
N LYS A 320 -1.84 -2.95 27.52
CA LYS A 320 -2.48 -4.28 27.43
C LYS A 320 -1.47 -5.41 27.63
N THR A 321 -1.96 -6.59 28.00
CA THR A 321 -1.16 -7.82 28.12
C THR A 321 -1.07 -8.59 26.81
N SER A 322 -2.02 -8.41 25.91
CA SER A 322 -1.91 -8.80 24.50
C SER A 322 -2.72 -7.88 23.60
N VAL A 323 -2.31 -7.79 22.34
CA VAL A 323 -2.99 -7.08 21.26
C VAL A 323 -2.97 -7.97 20.03
N SER A 324 -4.14 -8.22 19.45
CA SER A 324 -4.28 -8.87 18.16
C SER A 324 -4.67 -7.82 17.13
N GLU A 325 -3.88 -7.72 16.07
CA GLU A 325 -4.02 -6.72 15.02
C GLU A 325 -3.90 -7.38 13.65
N SER A 326 -4.40 -6.67 12.64
CA SER A 326 -4.35 -7.08 11.25
C SER A 326 -3.71 -5.98 10.42
N TYR A 327 -2.63 -6.30 9.72
CA TYR A 327 -1.90 -5.38 8.86
C TYR A 327 -2.09 -5.78 7.41
N THR A 328 -2.67 -4.91 6.59
CA THR A 328 -2.85 -5.17 5.16
C THR A 328 -1.71 -4.56 4.37
N SER A 329 -0.92 -5.39 3.69
CA SER A 329 0.17 -4.95 2.82
C SER A 329 0.13 -5.68 1.49
N TYR A 330 0.19 -4.94 0.37
CA TYR A 330 0.12 -5.51 -0.99
C TYR A 330 -1.06 -6.48 -1.18
N GLY A 331 -2.26 -6.12 -0.69
CA GLY A 331 -3.46 -6.96 -0.76
C GLY A 331 -3.45 -8.21 0.13
N SER A 332 -2.48 -8.32 1.05
CA SER A 332 -2.38 -9.41 2.02
C SER A 332 -2.66 -8.91 3.42
N VAL A 333 -3.68 -9.47 4.07
CA VAL A 333 -3.94 -9.26 5.50
C VAL A 333 -3.02 -10.19 6.30
N LEU A 334 -2.10 -9.61 7.06
CA LEU A 334 -1.27 -10.27 8.06
C LEU A 334 -1.94 -10.09 9.42
N ASN A 335 -2.52 -11.15 9.96
CA ASN A 335 -2.94 -11.13 11.36
C ASN A 335 -1.74 -11.47 12.23
N TYR A 336 -1.49 -10.65 13.25
CA TYR A 336 -0.48 -10.92 14.25
C TYR A 336 -1.05 -10.69 15.64
N THR A 337 -0.53 -11.44 16.60
CA THR A 337 -0.79 -11.20 18.02
C THR A 337 0.52 -10.90 18.71
N ILE A 338 0.56 -9.78 19.41
CA ILE A 338 1.65 -9.42 20.30
C ILE A 338 1.18 -9.72 21.72
N SER A 339 1.99 -10.43 22.51
CA SER A 339 1.68 -10.72 23.90
C SER A 339 2.87 -10.43 24.81
N LYS A 340 2.58 -9.90 26.01
CA LYS A 340 3.55 -9.62 27.07
C LYS A 340 3.78 -10.90 27.86
N GLY A 341 5.02 -11.33 27.95
CA GLY A 341 5.48 -12.41 28.81
C GLY A 341 6.65 -11.96 29.68
N ASN A 342 7.17 -12.88 30.48
CA ASN A 342 8.45 -12.73 31.16
C ASN A 342 9.38 -13.87 30.75
N ASP A 343 10.67 -13.59 30.58
CA ASP A 343 11.67 -14.65 30.47
C ASP A 343 11.91 -15.35 31.81
N SER A 344 12.75 -16.39 31.79
CA SER A 344 13.16 -17.15 32.99
C SER A 344 13.88 -16.31 34.06
N PHE A 345 14.25 -15.06 33.74
CA PHE A 345 14.94 -14.13 34.63
C PHE A 345 14.03 -12.99 35.12
N GLY A 346 12.74 -13.01 34.76
CA GLY A 346 11.75 -12.00 35.16
C GLY A 346 11.77 -10.73 34.30
N ASN A 347 12.53 -10.68 33.20
CA ASN A 347 12.49 -9.55 32.28
C ASN A 347 11.25 -9.65 31.40
N THR A 348 10.60 -8.51 31.14
CA THR A 348 9.48 -8.43 30.20
C THR A 348 9.94 -8.80 28.79
N THR A 349 9.30 -9.79 28.19
CA THR A 349 9.48 -10.23 26.81
C THR A 349 8.20 -10.03 26.01
N TRP A 350 8.32 -9.78 24.71
CA TRP A 350 7.18 -9.64 23.82
C TRP A 350 7.20 -10.78 22.80
N ASN A 351 6.13 -11.56 22.76
CA ASN A 351 5.97 -12.65 21.82
C ASN A 351 5.11 -12.18 20.65
N PHE A 352 5.69 -12.17 19.47
CA PHE A 352 5.01 -11.86 18.22
C PHE A 352 4.62 -13.18 17.55
N ASN A 353 3.33 -13.39 17.38
CA ASN A 353 2.79 -14.58 16.75
C ASN A 353 2.13 -14.16 15.42
N PHE A 354 2.78 -14.49 14.31
CA PHE A 354 2.33 -14.14 12.96
C PHE A 354 1.56 -15.29 12.33
N THR A 355 0.48 -14.97 11.63
CA THR A 355 -0.18 -15.93 10.74
C THR A 355 0.62 -16.00 9.43
N PRO A 356 0.91 -17.19 8.85
CA PRO A 356 1.78 -17.30 7.68
C PRO A 356 1.37 -16.40 6.52
N LEU A 357 2.32 -15.68 5.93
CA LEU A 357 2.08 -14.81 4.78
C LEU A 357 1.86 -15.66 3.53
N ILE A 358 0.64 -15.63 3.00
CA ILE A 358 0.32 -16.18 1.67
C ILE A 358 0.55 -15.12 0.60
N ARG A 359 1.56 -15.34 -0.26
CA ARG A 359 1.77 -14.60 -1.52
C ARG A 359 1.41 -15.45 -2.72
N CYS A 360 1.06 -14.80 -3.82
CA CYS A 360 0.82 -15.47 -5.10
C CYS A 360 2.00 -15.27 -6.06
N ASN A 361 2.16 -16.16 -7.02
CA ASN A 361 3.11 -15.96 -8.11
C ASN A 361 2.73 -14.71 -8.92
N SER A 362 3.67 -14.12 -9.66
CA SER A 362 3.49 -12.86 -10.39
C SER A 362 2.35 -12.87 -11.43
N THR A 363 1.96 -14.05 -11.91
CA THR A 363 0.86 -14.26 -12.86
C THR A 363 -0.49 -14.50 -12.18
N SER A 364 -0.49 -14.74 -10.87
CA SER A 364 -1.68 -15.07 -10.09
C SER A 364 -2.07 -13.93 -9.14
N THR A 365 -3.38 -13.79 -8.94
CA THR A 365 -3.96 -12.81 -8.02
C THR A 365 -4.45 -13.51 -6.76
N LYS A 366 -4.25 -12.85 -5.63
CA LYS A 366 -4.72 -13.30 -4.32
C LYS A 366 -6.19 -12.96 -4.13
N LEU A 367 -7.01 -13.95 -3.78
CA LEU A 367 -8.42 -13.77 -3.42
C LEU A 367 -8.71 -14.39 -2.03
N ILE A 368 -9.70 -13.84 -1.33
CA ILE A 368 -10.09 -14.25 0.04
C ILE A 368 -11.47 -14.90 -0.02
N ARG A 369 -11.55 -16.17 0.40
CA ARG A 369 -12.72 -17.05 0.37
C ARG A 369 -13.08 -17.53 1.76
N GLY A 370 -13.87 -16.73 2.49
CA GLY A 370 -14.12 -16.96 3.91
C GLY A 370 -12.80 -16.95 4.70
N ASN A 371 -12.48 -18.05 5.39
CA ASN A 371 -11.22 -18.21 6.12
C ASN A 371 -10.04 -18.68 5.25
N ASN A 372 -10.28 -18.96 3.97
CA ASN A 372 -9.24 -19.44 3.05
C ASN A 372 -8.70 -18.27 2.21
N THR A 373 -7.41 -18.26 1.97
CA THR A 373 -6.78 -17.41 0.96
C THR A 373 -6.32 -18.29 -0.19
N VAL A 374 -6.64 -17.88 -1.43
CA VAL A 374 -6.27 -18.63 -2.64
C VAL A 374 -5.55 -17.73 -3.64
N CYS A 375 -4.78 -18.34 -4.53
CA CYS A 375 -4.19 -17.69 -5.69
C CYS A 375 -4.93 -18.17 -6.94
N VAL A 376 -5.37 -17.24 -7.78
CA VAL A 376 -6.09 -17.56 -9.02
C VAL A 376 -5.45 -16.87 -10.21
N GLU A 377 -5.52 -17.50 -11.38
CA GLU A 377 -5.10 -16.89 -12.64
C GLU A 377 -5.91 -17.43 -13.80
N VAL A 378 -6.01 -16.65 -14.88
CA VAL A 378 -6.54 -17.13 -16.16
C VAL A 378 -5.40 -17.67 -17.02
N LYS A 379 -5.50 -18.93 -17.44
CA LYS A 379 -4.56 -19.54 -18.40
C LYS A 379 -5.22 -19.72 -19.75
N LEU A 380 -4.54 -19.32 -20.81
CA LEU A 380 -5.02 -19.48 -22.19
C LEU A 380 -4.45 -20.73 -22.85
N PHE A 381 -5.25 -21.35 -23.73
CA PHE A 381 -4.79 -22.42 -24.60
C PHE A 381 -3.81 -21.90 -25.66
N PRO A 382 -2.83 -22.71 -26.09
CA PRO A 382 -1.89 -22.35 -27.14
C PRO A 382 -2.58 -21.87 -28.41
N SER A 383 -1.94 -20.94 -29.13
CA SER A 383 -2.47 -20.38 -30.38
C SER A 383 -2.68 -21.41 -31.48
N THR A 384 -1.94 -22.52 -31.45
CA THR A 384 -2.05 -23.65 -32.39
C THR A 384 -3.32 -24.48 -32.18
N SER A 385 -3.94 -24.39 -31.00
CA SER A 385 -5.20 -25.06 -30.69
C SER A 385 -6.02 -24.21 -29.72
N PRO A 386 -6.59 -23.10 -30.21
CA PRO A 386 -7.02 -22.01 -29.37
C PRO A 386 -8.32 -22.28 -28.60
N CYS A 387 -9.21 -23.13 -29.12
CA CYS A 387 -10.50 -23.46 -28.52
C CYS A 387 -10.50 -24.93 -28.11
N GLN A 388 -10.70 -25.21 -26.82
CA GLN A 388 -10.54 -26.55 -26.25
C GLN A 388 -11.64 -26.87 -25.22
N THR A 389 -11.76 -28.15 -24.85
CA THR A 389 -12.76 -28.66 -23.90
C THR A 389 -12.46 -28.28 -22.44
N GLN A 390 -13.45 -28.39 -21.56
CA GLN A 390 -13.24 -28.13 -20.13
C GLN A 390 -12.22 -29.09 -19.51
N ALA A 391 -12.22 -30.36 -19.94
CA ALA A 391 -11.23 -31.35 -19.52
C ALA A 391 -9.80 -30.92 -19.86
N ASN A 392 -9.60 -30.30 -21.03
CA ASN A 392 -8.30 -29.73 -21.40
C ASN A 392 -7.98 -28.46 -20.61
N GLY A 393 -8.98 -27.65 -20.24
CA GLY A 393 -8.84 -26.56 -19.27
C GLY A 393 -8.36 -27.06 -17.90
N GLY A 394 -8.93 -28.16 -17.41
CA GLY A 394 -8.48 -28.81 -16.17
C GLY A 394 -7.04 -29.33 -16.25
N LYS A 395 -6.61 -29.87 -17.40
CA LYS A 395 -5.20 -30.23 -17.63
C LYS A 395 -4.30 -29.01 -17.64
N LEU A 396 -4.71 -27.93 -18.32
CA LEU A 396 -3.98 -26.66 -18.36
C LEU A 396 -3.77 -26.10 -16.95
N CYS A 397 -4.81 -26.13 -16.11
CA CYS A 397 -4.75 -25.66 -14.73
C CYS A 397 -3.99 -26.57 -13.76
N LYS A 398 -3.50 -27.73 -14.19
CA LYS A 398 -2.60 -28.60 -13.42
C LYS A 398 -1.14 -28.50 -13.86
N THR A 399 -0.84 -27.64 -14.84
CA THR A 399 0.55 -27.39 -15.26
C THR A 399 1.25 -26.39 -14.34
N GLY A 400 2.56 -26.58 -14.11
CA GLY A 400 3.39 -25.68 -13.31
C GLY A 400 2.93 -25.63 -11.84
N ASN A 401 2.61 -24.43 -11.35
CA ASN A 401 2.09 -24.18 -10.00
C ASN A 401 0.56 -24.32 -9.90
N GLY A 402 -0.13 -24.81 -10.94
CA GLY A 402 -1.57 -24.96 -10.96
C GLY A 402 -2.09 -26.14 -10.12
N LEU A 403 -3.21 -25.94 -9.43
CA LEU A 403 -3.87 -26.92 -8.57
C LEU A 403 -5.15 -27.51 -9.19
N GLY A 404 -5.71 -26.87 -10.21
CA GLY A 404 -6.96 -27.28 -10.86
C GLY A 404 -7.81 -26.08 -11.28
N LEU A 405 -8.99 -26.38 -11.85
CA LEU A 405 -9.97 -25.36 -12.20
C LEU A 405 -10.44 -24.63 -10.93
N THR A 406 -10.90 -23.40 -11.10
CA THR A 406 -11.60 -22.65 -10.04
C THR A 406 -12.72 -21.80 -10.64
N GLY A 407 -13.48 -21.13 -9.80
CA GLY A 407 -14.47 -20.13 -10.20
C GLY A 407 -14.79 -19.17 -9.07
N PRO A 408 -15.82 -18.32 -9.22
CA PRO A 408 -16.09 -17.25 -8.27
C PRO A 408 -16.69 -17.77 -6.96
N TYR A 409 -16.11 -17.36 -5.83
CA TYR A 409 -16.65 -17.65 -4.50
C TYR A 409 -17.84 -16.77 -4.13
N ASN A 410 -17.85 -15.51 -4.59
CA ASN A 410 -18.90 -14.51 -4.36
C ASN A 410 -19.00 -13.58 -5.59
N SER A 411 -19.94 -12.63 -5.55
CA SER A 411 -20.17 -11.69 -6.68
C SER A 411 -18.97 -10.79 -6.99
N ALA A 412 -18.16 -10.41 -6.00
CA ALA A 412 -16.97 -9.60 -6.24
C ALA A 412 -15.88 -10.41 -6.97
N GLU A 413 -15.69 -11.70 -6.62
CA GLU A 413 -14.82 -12.59 -7.40
C GLU A 413 -15.34 -12.79 -8.82
N MET A 414 -16.67 -12.82 -9.01
CA MET A 414 -17.27 -12.90 -10.34
C MET A 414 -16.88 -11.71 -11.20
N GLU A 415 -17.11 -10.48 -10.72
CA GLU A 415 -16.75 -9.25 -11.44
C GLU A 415 -15.26 -9.23 -11.80
N TYR A 416 -14.40 -9.60 -10.85
CA TYR A 416 -12.97 -9.76 -11.09
C TYR A 416 -12.67 -10.76 -12.21
N MET A 417 -13.32 -11.93 -12.22
CA MET A 417 -13.11 -12.95 -13.25
C MET A 417 -13.62 -12.51 -14.63
N ILE A 418 -14.71 -11.74 -14.69
CA ILE A 418 -15.19 -11.10 -15.94
C ILE A 418 -14.13 -10.14 -16.48
N ASP A 419 -13.59 -9.28 -15.62
CA ASP A 419 -12.56 -8.30 -15.98
C ASP A 419 -11.29 -8.99 -16.48
N GLN A 420 -10.83 -10.03 -15.79
CA GLN A 420 -9.65 -10.80 -16.21
C GLN A 420 -9.89 -11.55 -17.52
N THR A 421 -11.09 -12.08 -17.75
CA THR A 421 -11.45 -12.71 -19.03
C THR A 421 -11.39 -11.68 -20.15
N SER A 422 -11.94 -10.49 -19.93
CA SER A 422 -11.93 -9.38 -20.89
C SER A 422 -10.51 -8.88 -21.18
N ALA A 423 -9.64 -8.83 -20.15
CA ALA A 423 -8.26 -8.35 -20.27
C ALA A 423 -7.34 -9.38 -20.95
N ALA A 424 -7.39 -10.64 -20.53
CA ALA A 424 -6.56 -11.71 -21.07
C ALA A 424 -6.83 -11.98 -22.55
N VAL A 425 -8.03 -11.63 -23.00
CA VAL A 425 -8.51 -11.96 -24.33
C VAL A 425 -8.80 -10.73 -25.20
N LYS A 426 -8.16 -9.59 -24.89
CA LYS A 426 -8.11 -8.47 -25.85
C LYS A 426 -7.71 -9.01 -27.22
N PRO A 427 -8.41 -8.64 -28.30
CA PRO A 427 -8.12 -9.14 -29.63
C PRO A 427 -6.71 -8.69 -30.01
N THR A 428 -5.74 -9.57 -29.81
CA THR A 428 -4.44 -9.43 -30.42
C THR A 428 -4.70 -9.37 -31.93
N THR A 429 -4.11 -8.38 -32.59
CA THR A 429 -4.24 -8.07 -34.01
C THR A 429 -3.94 -9.24 -34.97
N GLN A 430 -3.61 -10.41 -34.43
CA GLN A 430 -3.22 -11.63 -35.12
C GLN A 430 -4.41 -12.54 -35.52
N TYR A 431 -5.64 -12.24 -35.09
CA TYR A 431 -6.83 -13.06 -35.38
C TYR A 431 -7.87 -12.39 -36.30
N THR A 432 -7.49 -11.31 -36.99
CA THR A 432 -8.39 -10.43 -37.76
C THR A 432 -8.79 -10.92 -39.15
N SER A 433 -8.29 -12.03 -39.69
CA SER A 433 -8.74 -12.50 -41.02
C SER A 433 -9.67 -13.71 -40.93
N GLY A 434 -10.96 -13.45 -40.75
CA GLY A 434 -12.04 -14.32 -41.27
C GLY A 434 -12.93 -15.05 -40.27
N TYR A 435 -12.53 -15.23 -39.01
CA TYR A 435 -13.28 -16.09 -38.06
C TYR A 435 -14.14 -15.36 -37.02
N TYR A 436 -13.95 -14.05 -36.77
CA TYR A 436 -14.60 -13.35 -35.65
C TYR A 436 -15.17 -11.96 -36.00
N SER A 437 -15.64 -11.76 -37.23
CA SER A 437 -16.16 -10.45 -37.69
C SER A 437 -17.51 -10.03 -37.11
N GLY A 438 -18.06 -10.76 -36.12
CA GLY A 438 -19.42 -10.58 -35.61
C GLY A 438 -19.56 -10.42 -34.10
N GLY A 439 -18.54 -9.93 -33.38
CA GLY A 439 -18.63 -9.74 -31.91
C GLY A 439 -18.66 -11.05 -31.13
N GLY A 440 -17.83 -12.03 -31.54
CA GLY A 440 -17.78 -13.34 -30.89
C GLY A 440 -17.43 -13.26 -29.41
N TRP A 441 -18.22 -13.93 -28.58
CA TRP A 441 -18.03 -14.02 -27.14
C TRP A 441 -16.85 -14.93 -26.85
N ILE A 442 -15.77 -14.37 -26.32
CA ILE A 442 -14.64 -15.18 -25.91
C ILE A 442 -14.85 -15.62 -24.48
N SER A 443 -14.79 -16.94 -24.27
CA SER A 443 -15.14 -17.59 -23.02
C SER A 443 -13.95 -18.33 -22.43
N VAL A 444 -13.94 -18.52 -21.12
CA VAL A 444 -12.98 -19.40 -20.43
C VAL A 444 -13.71 -20.35 -19.50
N TRP A 445 -13.19 -21.56 -19.35
CA TRP A 445 -13.77 -22.58 -18.49
C TRP A 445 -13.59 -22.24 -17.01
N LEU A 446 -14.64 -22.53 -16.23
CA LEU A 446 -14.62 -22.48 -14.78
C LEU A 446 -14.70 -23.88 -14.18
N ASP A 447 -14.42 -23.98 -12.90
CA ASP A 447 -14.78 -25.16 -12.12
C ASP A 447 -16.30 -25.24 -11.96
N GLY A 448 -16.82 -26.45 -12.03
CA GLY A 448 -18.24 -26.75 -11.85
C GLY A 448 -18.84 -27.58 -12.98
N ILE A 449 -19.46 -28.70 -12.59
CA ILE A 449 -20.20 -29.59 -13.48
C ILE A 449 -21.66 -29.62 -12.99
N LYS A 450 -22.57 -29.23 -13.86
CA LYS A 450 -24.02 -29.38 -13.69
C LYS A 450 -24.42 -30.82 -13.98
N ASN A 451 -25.21 -31.42 -13.10
CA ASN A 451 -25.90 -32.69 -13.32
C ASN A 451 -27.35 -32.55 -12.82
N GLY A 452 -28.29 -32.43 -13.75
CA GLY A 452 -29.67 -32.04 -13.44
C GLY A 452 -29.74 -30.63 -12.85
N ALA A 453 -30.29 -30.51 -11.64
CA ALA A 453 -30.36 -29.25 -10.88
C ALA A 453 -29.14 -29.01 -9.97
N ALA A 454 -28.28 -30.01 -9.80
CA ALA A 454 -27.14 -29.95 -8.90
C ALA A 454 -25.87 -29.51 -9.64
N TYR A 455 -24.95 -28.90 -8.91
CA TYR A 455 -23.62 -28.54 -9.39
C TYR A 455 -22.56 -29.14 -8.47
N THR A 456 -21.53 -29.75 -9.04
CA THR A 456 -20.38 -30.28 -8.30
C THR A 456 -19.12 -29.50 -8.64
N MET A 457 -18.39 -29.10 -7.60
CA MET A 457 -17.13 -28.36 -7.71
C MET A 457 -15.95 -29.29 -7.37
N THR A 458 -14.83 -29.12 -8.07
CA THR A 458 -13.58 -29.82 -7.76
C THR A 458 -12.67 -29.00 -6.84
N ASP A 459 -12.82 -27.68 -6.83
CA ASP A 459 -12.17 -26.76 -5.91
C ASP A 459 -12.93 -26.67 -4.59
N ALA A 460 -12.41 -27.38 -3.58
CA ALA A 460 -12.97 -27.42 -2.24
C ALA A 460 -13.03 -26.06 -1.51
N THR A 461 -12.44 -25.00 -2.08
CA THR A 461 -12.53 -23.64 -1.50
C THR A 461 -13.77 -22.87 -1.98
N LEU A 462 -14.54 -23.42 -2.91
CA LEU A 462 -15.80 -22.86 -3.38
C LEU A 462 -16.97 -23.25 -2.49
N ASN A 463 -17.96 -22.36 -2.36
CA ASN A 463 -19.20 -22.64 -1.65
C ASN A 463 -20.33 -22.97 -2.64
N GLY A 464 -20.13 -24.04 -3.42
CA GLY A 464 -21.01 -24.41 -4.52
C GLY A 464 -21.08 -23.31 -5.59
N VAL A 465 -22.29 -23.05 -6.11
CA VAL A 465 -22.55 -22.03 -7.16
C VAL A 465 -22.96 -20.67 -6.62
N THR A 466 -22.80 -20.41 -5.31
CA THR A 466 -23.26 -19.17 -4.68
C THR A 466 -22.67 -17.92 -5.34
N GLY A 467 -21.40 -17.97 -5.77
CA GLY A 467 -20.74 -16.86 -6.46
C GLY A 467 -20.98 -16.77 -7.97
N TYR A 468 -21.73 -17.71 -8.57
CA TYR A 468 -21.74 -17.92 -10.03
C TYR A 468 -22.82 -17.12 -10.80
N ASP A 469 -23.52 -16.18 -10.15
CA ASP A 469 -24.67 -15.43 -10.69
C ASP A 469 -25.40 -16.14 -11.86
N LEU A 470 -26.00 -17.28 -11.52
CA LEU A 470 -26.70 -18.12 -12.48
C LEU A 470 -28.11 -17.58 -12.80
N SER A 471 -28.46 -16.39 -12.33
CA SER A 471 -29.78 -15.79 -12.53
C SER A 471 -29.99 -15.35 -13.99
N ALA A 472 -28.91 -14.91 -14.65
CA ALA A 472 -28.87 -14.61 -16.07
C ALA A 472 -28.55 -15.84 -16.95
N ALA A 473 -28.04 -16.91 -16.36
CA ALA A 473 -27.83 -18.17 -17.07
C ALA A 473 -29.21 -18.67 -17.48
N THR A 474 -29.51 -18.60 -18.79
CA THR A 474 -30.76 -19.13 -19.34
C THR A 474 -30.96 -20.54 -18.82
N ALA A 475 -31.94 -20.68 -17.92
CA ALA A 475 -32.35 -21.98 -17.44
C ALA A 475 -32.72 -22.82 -18.68
N ALA A 476 -32.23 -24.06 -18.70
CA ALA A 476 -32.62 -25.13 -19.61
C ALA A 476 -31.90 -25.19 -20.98
N TYR A 477 -30.99 -26.15 -21.10
CA TYR A 477 -31.03 -27.09 -22.24
C TYR A 477 -30.27 -28.39 -21.94
N TYR A 478 -29.24 -28.34 -21.09
CA TYR A 478 -28.36 -29.48 -20.84
C TYR A 478 -28.62 -30.16 -19.49
N ALA A 479 -28.88 -31.47 -19.53
CA ALA A 479 -28.95 -32.32 -18.36
C ALA A 479 -27.58 -32.50 -17.68
N VAL A 480 -26.49 -32.44 -18.46
CA VAL A 480 -25.10 -32.43 -17.97
C VAL A 480 -24.34 -31.32 -18.69
N GLY A 481 -23.65 -30.45 -17.95
CA GLY A 481 -22.89 -29.35 -18.55
C GLY A 481 -21.80 -28.79 -17.65
N CYS A 482 -20.86 -28.06 -18.22
CA CYS A 482 -19.72 -27.44 -17.56
C CYS A 482 -19.87 -25.92 -17.53
N LEU A 483 -19.40 -25.30 -16.44
CA LEU A 483 -19.46 -23.85 -16.24
C LEU A 483 -18.37 -23.14 -17.02
N PHE A 484 -18.72 -22.01 -17.63
CA PHE A 484 -17.80 -21.09 -18.27
C PHE A 484 -18.22 -19.65 -18.01
N ILE A 485 -17.28 -18.73 -18.20
CA ILE A 485 -17.51 -17.29 -18.09
C ILE A 485 -17.15 -16.61 -19.41
N ASN A 486 -17.97 -15.65 -19.81
CA ASN A 486 -17.67 -14.72 -20.90
C ASN A 486 -17.50 -13.30 -20.33
N ASN A 487 -17.35 -12.30 -21.19
CA ASN A 487 -17.16 -10.91 -20.78
C ASN A 487 -18.37 -10.25 -20.09
N ASN A 488 -19.50 -10.94 -19.93
CA ASN A 488 -20.71 -10.38 -19.31
C ASN A 488 -21.33 -11.28 -18.23
N LEU A 489 -21.22 -12.61 -18.32
CA LEU A 489 -21.96 -13.54 -17.46
C LEU A 489 -21.36 -14.95 -17.45
N VAL A 490 -21.87 -15.79 -16.54
CA VAL A 490 -21.56 -17.22 -16.42
C VAL A 490 -22.69 -18.08 -16.95
N GLU A 491 -22.32 -19.14 -17.68
CA GLU A 491 -23.23 -20.03 -18.37
C GLU A 491 -22.79 -21.50 -18.25
N THR A 492 -23.68 -22.42 -18.66
CA THR A 492 -23.40 -23.86 -18.78
C THR A 492 -23.41 -24.34 -20.22
N LYS A 493 -22.44 -25.19 -20.60
CA LYS A 493 -22.35 -25.83 -21.93
C LYS A 493 -21.96 -27.30 -21.88
N GLU A 494 -22.11 -28.06 -22.96
CA GLU A 494 -21.50 -29.40 -23.07
C GLU A 494 -19.98 -29.34 -22.79
N CYS A 495 -19.50 -30.22 -21.91
CA CYS A 495 -18.12 -30.20 -21.41
C CYS A 495 -17.06 -30.52 -22.48
N ASP A 496 -17.45 -31.23 -23.53
CA ASP A 496 -16.66 -31.62 -24.70
C ASP A 496 -16.75 -30.62 -25.85
N SER A 497 -17.46 -29.51 -25.67
CA SER A 497 -17.56 -28.45 -26.67
C SER A 497 -16.21 -27.80 -26.91
N THR A 498 -15.77 -27.76 -28.17
CA THR A 498 -14.54 -27.06 -28.59
C THR A 498 -14.86 -25.85 -29.47
N ILE A 499 -15.80 -25.99 -30.42
CA ILE A 499 -16.33 -24.94 -31.32
C ILE A 499 -17.74 -25.36 -31.78
N ARG A 500 -18.71 -24.45 -31.87
CA ARG A 500 -20.01 -24.76 -32.52
C ARG A 500 -19.84 -24.71 -34.05
N THR A 501 -19.79 -25.88 -34.70
CA THR A 501 -19.81 -26.00 -36.16
C THR A 501 -21.24 -26.03 -36.68
N SER A 502 -21.85 -24.87 -36.88
CA SER A 502 -22.75 -24.68 -38.01
C SER A 502 -22.79 -23.20 -38.39
N THR A 503 -22.15 -22.91 -39.51
CA THR A 503 -22.18 -21.67 -40.30
C THR A 503 -21.69 -20.35 -39.69
N LYS A 504 -21.56 -20.19 -38.36
CA LYS A 504 -20.84 -19.06 -37.71
C LYS A 504 -20.25 -19.51 -36.35
N PRO A 505 -18.93 -19.39 -36.11
CA PRO A 505 -18.31 -19.78 -34.84
C PRO A 505 -18.64 -18.74 -33.76
N PHE A 506 -19.75 -18.95 -33.05
CA PHE A 506 -20.20 -18.00 -32.02
C PHE A 506 -19.48 -18.15 -30.67
N PHE A 507 -18.86 -19.29 -30.40
CA PHE A 507 -18.26 -19.60 -29.09
C PHE A 507 -16.90 -20.28 -29.23
N CYS A 508 -15.88 -19.70 -28.60
CA CYS A 508 -14.56 -20.28 -28.46
C CYS A 508 -14.11 -20.17 -27.00
N TYR A 509 -13.81 -21.32 -26.40
CA TYR A 509 -13.28 -21.40 -25.04
C TYR A 509 -11.76 -21.26 -25.08
N ARG A 510 -11.24 -20.05 -24.89
CA ARG A 510 -9.81 -19.72 -25.08
C ARG A 510 -8.92 -20.10 -23.92
N GLY A 511 -9.47 -20.53 -22.80
CA GLY A 511 -8.69 -20.83 -21.61
C GLY A 511 -9.53 -21.36 -20.46
N ALA A 512 -8.97 -21.27 -19.26
CA ALA A 512 -9.62 -21.63 -18.01
C ALA A 512 -9.11 -20.78 -16.84
N PHE A 513 -9.95 -20.60 -15.82
CA PHE A 513 -9.51 -20.09 -14.52
C PHE A 513 -8.92 -21.21 -13.68
N CYS A 514 -7.72 -20.96 -13.18
CA CYS A 514 -6.92 -21.92 -12.44
C CYS A 514 -6.68 -21.43 -11.01
N LYS A 515 -6.86 -22.32 -10.03
CA LYS A 515 -6.26 -22.12 -8.70
C LYS A 515 -4.79 -22.48 -8.77
N THR A 516 -3.92 -21.70 -8.14
CA THR A 516 -2.47 -21.93 -8.10
C THR A 516 -1.95 -22.07 -6.68
N GLN A 517 -0.76 -22.67 -6.53
CA GLN A 517 -0.10 -22.85 -5.25
C GLN A 517 0.29 -21.50 -4.65
N PRO A 518 -0.11 -21.22 -3.39
CA PRO A 518 0.39 -20.08 -2.65
C PRO A 518 1.87 -20.27 -2.27
N LEU A 519 2.58 -19.15 -2.22
CA LEU A 519 3.94 -19.05 -1.68
C LEU A 519 3.83 -18.68 -0.20
N TYR A 520 4.18 -19.62 0.68
CA TYR A 520 4.20 -19.41 2.12
C TYR A 520 5.53 -18.82 2.56
N PHE A 521 5.49 -17.75 3.35
CA PHE A 521 6.64 -17.21 4.05
C PHE A 521 6.38 -17.36 5.54
N TYR A 522 7.25 -18.13 6.20
CA TYR A 522 7.27 -18.33 7.63
C TYR A 522 8.16 -17.29 8.31
#